data_AF-A0A2R6JT13-F1
#
_entry.id   AF-A0A2R6JT13-F1
#
_cell.length_a   1.000
_cell.length_b   1.000
_cell.length_c   1.000
_cell.angle_alpha   90.00
_cell.angle_beta   90.00
_cell.angle_gamma   90.00
#
_symmetry.space_group_name_H-M   'P 1'
#
loop_
_entity.id
_entity.type
_entity.pdbx_description
1 polymer ?
#
loop_
_entity_poly.entity_id
_entity_poly.type
_entity_poly.pdbx_seq_one_letter_code
_entity_poly.pdbx_strand_id
1 'polypeptide(L)'
;MSLLGWLIVLSLPVYALVQLWLIKRVGEFWDVEAEDPTPEMVEARLSTEQRRAREPDDDEVLCRSCGTVNDVDFDYCKSCAAPMSRVAG
;
A
#
# COMPACT_ATOMS: atom_id res chain seq x y z
N MET A 1 11.76 21.29 -48.09
CA MET A 1 10.85 20.99 -46.97
C MET A 1 9.83 22.12 -46.86
N SER A 2 8.54 21.80 -46.82
CA SER A 2 7.47 22.83 -46.79
C SER A 2 7.58 23.70 -45.53
N LEU A 3 7.40 25.02 -45.66
CA LEU A 3 7.40 25.98 -44.56
C LEU A 3 6.37 25.62 -43.47
N LEU A 4 5.25 25.02 -43.88
CA LEU A 4 4.23 24.51 -42.95
C LEU A 4 4.74 23.37 -42.07
N GLY A 5 5.62 22.52 -42.61
CA GLY A 5 6.24 21.44 -41.83
C GLY A 5 7.18 21.98 -40.75
N TRP A 6 7.94 23.02 -41.06
CA TRP A 6 8.81 23.68 -40.08
C TRP A 6 8.02 24.41 -38.99
N LEU A 7 6.90 25.04 -39.32
CA LEU A 7 6.04 25.69 -38.33
C LEU A 7 5.49 24.69 -37.32
N ILE A 8 5.06 23.50 -37.76
CA ILE A 8 4.58 22.44 -36.86
C ILE A 8 5.69 21.92 -35.95
N VAL A 9 6.87 21.65 -36.53
CA VAL A 9 8.03 21.14 -35.78
C VAL A 9 8.49 22.14 -34.73
N LEU A 10 8.47 23.44 -35.04
CA LEU A 10 8.85 24.49 -34.10
C LEU A 10 7.72 24.82 -33.09
N SER A 11 6.45 24.60 -33.44
CA SER A 11 5.33 24.86 -32.51
C SER A 11 5.19 23.80 -31.43
N LEU A 12 5.54 22.54 -31.71
CA LEU A 12 5.46 21.45 -30.73
C LEU A 12 6.29 21.69 -29.46
N PRO A 13 7.59 22.06 -29.51
CA PRO A 13 8.36 22.33 -28.30
C PRO A 13 7.85 23.56 -27.55
N VAL A 14 7.42 24.61 -28.27
CA VAL A 14 6.81 25.80 -27.65
C VAL A 14 5.53 25.43 -26.92
N TYR A 15 4.67 24.62 -27.54
CA TYR A 15 3.44 24.12 -26.93
C TYR A 15 3.72 23.28 -25.67
N ALA A 16 4.72 22.39 -25.72
CA ALA A 16 5.14 21.59 -24.57
C ALA A 16 5.65 22.46 -23.42
N LEU A 17 6.44 23.51 -23.72
CA LEU A 17 6.92 24.46 -22.71
C LEU A 17 5.79 25.26 -22.07
N VAL A 18 4.81 25.70 -22.86
CA VAL A 18 3.62 26.39 -22.36
C VAL A 18 2.79 25.48 -21.45
N GLN A 19 2.55 24.23 -21.87
CA GLN A 19 1.86 23.27 -21.02
C GLN A 19 2.60 23.01 -19.71
N LEU A 20 3.93 22.81 -19.76
CA LEU A 20 4.75 22.59 -18.57
C LEU A 20 4.67 23.76 -17.60
N TRP A 21 4.70 24.99 -18.13
CA TRP A 21 4.56 26.21 -17.33
C TRP A 21 3.19 26.30 -16.66
N LEU A 22 2.11 26.02 -17.40
CA LEU A 22 0.75 25.99 -16.86
C LEU A 22 0.59 24.93 -15.77
N ILE A 23 1.12 23.72 -15.96
CA ILE A 23 1.06 22.65 -14.97
C ILE A 23 1.77 23.08 -13.68
N LYS A 24 2.97 23.66 -13.76
CA LYS A 24 3.69 24.14 -12.58
C LYS A 24 2.95 25.27 -11.87
N ARG A 25 2.44 26.23 -12.64
CA ARG A 25 1.70 27.38 -12.09
C ARG A 25 0.40 26.95 -11.41
N VAL A 26 -0.27 25.95 -11.96
CA VAL A 26 -1.48 25.39 -11.37
C VAL A 26 -1.12 24.52 -10.17
N GLY A 27 -0.10 23.67 -10.24
CA GLY A 27 0.38 22.86 -9.10
C GLY A 27 0.70 23.69 -7.86
N GLU A 28 1.39 24.82 -8.04
CA GLU A 28 1.67 25.77 -6.95
C GLU A 28 0.40 26.35 -6.29
N PHE A 29 -0.73 26.38 -7.01
CA PHE A 29 -2.03 26.75 -6.47
C PHE A 29 -2.70 25.61 -5.69
N TRP A 30 -2.45 24.34 -6.07
CA TRP A 30 -3.01 23.16 -5.40
C TRP A 30 -2.20 22.67 -4.20
N ASP A 31 -0.90 23.00 -4.11
CA ASP A 31 -0.05 22.71 -2.94
C ASP A 31 -0.48 23.49 -1.67
N VAL A 32 -1.46 24.39 -1.77
CA VAL A 32 -2.05 25.08 -0.61
C VAL A 32 -2.98 24.15 0.20
N GLU A 33 -3.50 23.07 -0.39
CA GLU A 33 -4.46 22.16 0.27
C GLU A 33 -3.87 20.79 0.65
N ALA A 34 -2.59 20.56 0.37
CA ALA A 34 -1.85 19.38 0.82
C ALA A 34 -1.18 19.67 2.17
N GLU A 35 -1.98 19.94 3.19
CA GLU A 35 -1.49 19.95 4.57
C GLU A 35 -0.84 18.58 4.87
N ASP A 36 0.46 18.60 5.16
CA ASP A 36 1.23 17.43 5.57
C ASP A 36 0.51 16.78 6.76
N PRO A 37 0.12 15.49 6.68
CA PRO A 37 -0.64 14.86 7.73
C PRO A 37 0.16 14.93 9.03
N THR A 38 -0.46 15.46 10.09
CA THR A 38 0.24 15.60 11.38
C THR A 38 0.76 14.24 11.86
N PRO A 39 1.87 14.21 12.61
CA PRO A 39 2.42 12.95 13.15
C PRO A 39 1.36 12.11 13.90
N GLU A 40 0.43 12.76 14.59
CA GLU A 40 -0.70 12.11 15.28
C GLU A 40 -1.67 11.41 14.32
N MET A 41 -1.95 12.00 13.15
CA MET A 41 -2.82 11.38 12.14
C MET A 41 -2.17 10.16 11.49
N VAL A 42 -0.85 10.19 11.29
CA VAL A 42 -0.07 9.06 10.77
C VAL A 42 -0.07 7.92 11.79
N GLU A 43 0.18 8.22 13.06
CA GLU A 43 0.21 7.21 14.13
C GLU A 43 -1.16 6.58 14.41
N ALA A 44 -2.24 7.37 14.32
CA ALA A 44 -3.60 6.86 14.43
C ALA A 44 -3.94 5.89 13.28
N ARG A 45 -3.53 6.18 12.04
CA ARG A 45 -3.74 5.28 10.88
C ARG A 45 -2.96 3.98 11.03
N LEU A 46 -1.69 4.06 11.39
CA LEU A 46 -0.82 2.90 11.66
C LEU A 46 -1.41 2.01 12.75
N SER A 47 -1.87 2.61 13.85
CA SER A 47 -2.51 1.89 14.96
C SER A 47 -3.79 1.16 14.53
N THR A 48 -4.55 1.76 13.62
CA THR A 48 -5.81 1.17 13.12
C THR A 48 -5.54 0.00 12.17
N GLU A 49 -4.55 0.13 11.28
CA GLU A 49 -4.12 -0.95 10.38
C GLU A 49 -3.50 -2.12 11.15
N GLN A 50 -2.65 -1.82 12.15
CA GLN A 50 -2.05 -2.84 12.99
C GLN A 50 -3.09 -3.59 13.82
N ARG A 51 -4.18 -2.93 14.22
CA ARG A 51 -5.32 -3.58 14.91
C ARG A 51 -6.09 -4.51 13.97
N ARG A 52 -6.32 -4.11 12.72
CA ARG A 52 -6.96 -4.98 11.70
C ARG A 52 -6.09 -6.18 11.34
N ALA A 53 -4.77 -6.00 11.24
CA ALA A 53 -3.85 -7.09 10.96
C ALA A 53 -3.67 -8.07 12.15
N ARG A 54 -4.17 -7.72 13.33
CA ARG A 54 -4.10 -8.54 14.54
C ARG A 54 -5.47 -9.07 14.97
N GLU A 55 -6.50 -8.93 14.13
CA GLU A 55 -7.68 -9.78 14.29
C GLU A 55 -7.19 -11.22 14.13
N PRO A 56 -7.29 -12.06 15.19
CA PRO A 56 -6.83 -13.43 15.10
C PRO A 56 -7.67 -14.12 14.03
N ASP A 57 -7.00 -14.67 13.02
CA ASP A 57 -7.64 -15.55 12.07
C ASP A 57 -8.23 -16.72 12.89
N ASP A 58 -9.55 -16.93 12.81
CA ASP A 58 -10.23 -18.03 13.53
C ASP A 58 -9.67 -19.41 13.14
N ASP A 59 -8.84 -19.44 12.10
CA ASP A 59 -8.16 -20.60 11.52
C ASP A 59 -6.76 -20.85 12.12
N GLU A 60 -6.32 -20.13 13.16
CA GLU A 60 -5.04 -20.36 13.84
C GLU A 60 -5.19 -21.11 15.19
N VAL A 61 -4.43 -22.21 15.36
CA VAL A 61 -4.36 -23.04 16.58
C VAL A 61 -2.95 -23.13 17.16
N LEU A 62 -2.85 -23.02 18.49
CA LEU A 62 -1.58 -23.15 19.23
C LEU A 62 -1.25 -24.63 19.53
N CYS A 63 -0.03 -25.05 19.20
CA CYS A 63 0.47 -26.37 19.55
C CYS A 63 0.62 -26.51 21.07
N ARG A 64 -0.04 -27.49 21.68
CA ARG A 64 0.07 -27.74 23.15
C ARG A 64 1.46 -28.20 23.59
N SER A 65 2.27 -28.77 22.69
CA SER A 65 3.59 -29.29 23.03
C SER A 65 4.69 -28.23 23.01
N CYS A 66 4.60 -27.23 22.13
CA CYS A 66 5.68 -26.24 21.95
C CYS A 66 5.22 -24.78 21.84
N GLY A 67 3.91 -24.51 21.83
CA GLY A 67 3.35 -23.16 21.74
C GLY A 67 3.44 -22.51 20.35
N THR A 68 3.86 -23.23 19.31
CA THR A 68 3.87 -22.70 17.93
C THR A 68 2.45 -22.54 17.40
N VAL A 69 2.16 -21.40 16.75
CA VAL A 69 0.92 -21.16 16.00
C VAL A 69 0.95 -21.92 14.68
N ASN A 70 -0.08 -22.71 14.41
CA ASN A 70 -0.29 -23.48 13.19
C ASN A 70 -1.70 -23.23 12.66
N ASP A 71 -1.95 -23.44 11.39
CA ASP A 71 -3.32 -23.39 10.86
C ASP A 71 -4.12 -24.61 11.33
N VAL A 72 -5.44 -24.49 11.47
CA VAL A 72 -6.37 -25.56 11.90
C VAL A 72 -6.32 -26.80 11.01
N ASP A 73 -5.88 -26.64 9.77
CA ASP A 73 -5.74 -27.71 8.79
C ASP A 73 -4.53 -28.63 9.03
N PHE A 74 -3.59 -28.25 9.91
CA PHE A 74 -2.40 -29.07 10.16
C PHE A 74 -2.70 -30.28 11.08
N ASP A 75 -2.45 -31.48 10.57
CA ASP A 75 -2.47 -32.72 11.37
C ASP A 75 -1.29 -32.80 12.36
N TYR A 76 -0.17 -32.12 12.06
CA TYR A 76 1.05 -32.11 12.86
C TYR A 76 1.63 -30.69 12.95
N CYS A 77 2.23 -30.35 14.09
CA CYS A 77 2.84 -29.05 14.30
C CYS A 77 4.06 -28.82 13.39
N LYS A 78 4.10 -27.69 12.67
CA LYS A 78 5.19 -27.30 11.75
C LYS A 78 6.56 -27.14 12.40
N SER A 79 6.59 -26.89 13.71
CA SER A 79 7.84 -26.69 14.49
C SER A 79 8.36 -27.97 15.14
N CYS A 80 7.53 -28.68 15.92
CA CYS A 80 7.97 -29.83 16.71
C CYS A 80 7.45 -31.19 16.23
N ALA A 81 6.66 -31.22 15.15
CA ALA A 81 6.02 -32.42 14.61
C ALA A 81 5.10 -33.19 15.57
N ALA A 82 4.70 -32.58 16.70
CA ALA A 82 3.72 -33.17 17.60
C ALA A 82 2.34 -33.25 16.91
N PRO A 83 1.54 -34.31 17.17
CA PRO A 83 0.21 -34.46 16.60
C PRO A 83 -0.72 -33.37 17.14
N MET A 84 -1.49 -32.75 16.25
CA MET A 84 -2.50 -31.75 16.61
C MET A 84 -3.84 -32.46 16.81
N SER A 85 -4.47 -32.25 17.97
CA SER A 85 -5.80 -32.82 18.22
C SER A 85 -6.82 -32.01 17.42
N ARG A 86 -7.16 -32.45 16.20
CA ARG A 86 -8.41 -32.02 15.55
C ARG A 86 -9.55 -32.46 16.45
N VAL A 87 -10.20 -31.51 17.13
CA VAL A 87 -11.49 -31.80 17.75
C VAL A 87 -12.48 -31.82 16.60
N ALA A 88 -12.80 -33.01 16.09
CA ALA A 88 -13.93 -33.19 15.18
C ALA A 88 -15.20 -32.77 15.93
N GLY A 89 -15.81 -31.66 15.51
CA GLY A 89 -17.13 -31.20 15.93
C GLY A 89 -18.12 -31.41 14.81
#